data_AF-A0AAV1T9W7-F1
#
_entry.id   AF-A0AAV1T9W7-F1
#
_cell.length_a   1.000
_cell.length_b   1.000
_cell.length_c   1.000
_cell.angle_alpha   90.00
_cell.angle_beta   90.00
_cell.angle_gamma   90.00
#
_symmetry.space_group_name_H-M   'P 1'
#
loop_
_entity.id
_entity.type
_entity.pdbx_description
1 polymer ?
#
loop_
_entity_poly.entity_id
_entity_poly.type
_entity_poly.pdbx_seq_one_letter_code
_entity_poly.pdbx_strand_id
1 'polypeptide(L)'
;MATEYFANATREVVKTIAEKGQVLGKMLDTSRVKLHSAQEIAHTSVFAQTPLLDELNHVFERLQSSAVDPSMVGGEQDKTLFDFVDAETVQSLQQDALEQAKELEELLAAHEHAITRITAIYKFFRTFDDAYGSDTNALVGEQQCDVMITDDKVGPVEKLYDAAVNFFVDMEQCDRFLLQYFTTINDIYPYYEVIFAEAQLLFDELRSLRDFYLQFLASYQSVSAELLRRKLYDSKVSQLVEETTTKLAALAQHELAMRNVFCEEHARFLPSTLCPQIQNAPGIFVIVHTDGTSAASEKAQ
;
A
#
# COMPACT_ATOMS: atom_id res chain seq x y z
N MET A 1 3.12 59.91 42.56
CA MET A 1 2.85 58.56 43.11
C MET A 1 1.80 57.80 42.30
N ALA A 2 0.56 58.29 42.13
CA ALA A 2 -0.45 57.57 41.34
C ALA A 2 -0.09 57.42 39.85
N THR A 3 0.41 58.49 39.21
CA THR A 3 0.79 58.46 37.77
C THR A 3 1.93 57.51 37.46
N GLU A 4 2.93 57.46 38.34
CA GLU A 4 4.08 56.56 38.21
C GLU A 4 3.67 55.09 38.38
N TYR A 5 2.72 54.83 39.28
CA TYR A 5 2.09 53.52 39.41
C TYR A 5 1.37 53.11 38.12
N PHE A 6 0.51 53.97 37.56
CA PHE A 6 -0.21 53.66 36.31
C PHE A 6 0.73 53.45 35.12
N ALA A 7 1.77 54.28 34.98
CA ALA A 7 2.76 54.13 33.92
C ALA A 7 3.50 52.78 34.04
N ASN A 8 3.95 52.41 35.24
CA ASN A 8 4.61 51.14 35.47
C ASN A 8 3.67 49.95 35.25
N ALA A 9 2.43 50.01 35.78
CA ALA A 9 1.45 48.95 35.61
C ALA A 9 1.05 48.76 34.13
N THR A 10 0.87 49.86 33.39
CA THR A 10 0.63 49.82 31.94
C THR A 10 1.78 49.16 31.21
N ARG A 11 3.04 49.50 31.57
CA ARG A 11 4.23 48.90 30.96
C ARG A 11 4.23 47.39 31.10
N GLU A 12 3.98 46.89 32.31
CA GLU A 12 3.99 45.46 32.59
C GLU A 12 2.86 44.70 31.87
N VAL A 13 1.65 45.26 31.85
CA VAL A 13 0.51 44.63 31.14
C VAL A 13 0.76 44.60 29.63
N VAL A 14 1.18 45.72 29.04
CA VAL A 14 1.46 45.78 27.60
C VAL A 14 2.63 44.88 27.21
N LYS A 15 3.69 44.83 28.04
CA LYS A 15 4.79 43.88 27.87
C LYS A 15 4.28 42.44 27.86
N THR A 16 3.42 42.07 28.79
CA THR A 16 2.83 40.72 28.87
C THR A 16 2.00 40.39 27.63
N ILE A 17 1.17 41.33 27.15
CA ILE A 17 0.38 41.17 25.92
C ILE A 17 1.31 40.94 24.72
N ALA A 18 2.36 41.76 24.58
CA ALA A 18 3.32 41.65 23.49
C ALA A 18 4.10 40.32 23.51
N GLU A 19 4.58 39.91 24.69
CA GLU A 19 5.29 38.63 24.87
C GLU A 19 4.40 37.44 24.53
N LYS A 20 3.15 37.41 25.02
CA LYS A 20 2.17 36.37 24.68
C LYS A 20 1.86 36.35 23.18
N GLY A 21 1.65 37.52 22.56
CA GLY A 21 1.48 37.65 21.12
C GLY A 21 2.66 37.06 20.34
N GLN A 22 3.89 37.37 20.73
CA GLN A 22 5.10 36.86 20.09
C GLN A 22 5.22 35.33 20.22
N VAL A 23 4.98 34.78 21.41
CA VAL A 23 5.03 33.33 21.65
C VAL A 23 3.96 32.62 20.81
N LEU A 24 2.74 33.14 20.82
CA LEU A 24 1.63 32.60 20.04
C LEU A 24 1.94 32.59 18.54
N GLY A 25 2.52 33.67 18.02
CA GLY A 25 2.95 33.77 16.62
C GLY A 25 3.94 32.67 16.24
N LYS A 26 4.99 32.47 17.04
CA LYS A 26 5.99 31.40 16.81
C LYS A 26 5.38 30.01 16.83
N MET A 27 4.48 29.74 17.79
CA MET A 27 3.79 28.45 17.90
C MET A 27 2.84 28.20 16.71
N LEU A 28 2.14 29.25 16.26
CA LEU A 28 1.27 29.19 15.08
C LEU A 28 2.06 28.89 13.81
N ASP A 29 3.18 29.57 13.58
CA ASP A 29 4.03 29.34 12.41
C ASP A 29 4.61 27.91 12.42
N THR A 30 5.07 27.44 13.58
CA THR A 30 5.54 26.05 13.74
C THR A 30 4.43 25.04 13.40
N SER A 31 3.20 25.29 13.88
CA SER A 31 2.05 24.41 13.64
C SER A 31 1.65 24.40 12.16
N ARG A 32 1.71 25.56 11.48
CA ARG A 32 1.45 25.65 10.03
C ARG A 32 2.44 24.86 9.21
N VAL A 33 3.73 24.93 9.54
CA VAL A 33 4.76 24.13 8.86
C VAL A 33 4.49 22.64 9.05
N LYS A 34 4.11 22.22 10.26
CA LYS A 34 3.74 20.83 10.55
C LYS A 34 2.53 20.38 9.74
N LEU A 35 1.45 21.18 9.68
CA LEU A 35 0.27 20.86 8.89
C LEU A 35 0.62 20.76 7.40
N HIS A 36 1.35 21.73 6.85
CA HIS A 36 1.74 21.72 5.44
C HIS A 36 2.55 20.48 5.09
N SER A 37 3.54 20.12 5.94
CA SER A 37 4.32 18.90 5.75
C SER A 37 3.44 17.65 5.78
N ALA A 38 2.47 17.57 6.70
CA ALA A 38 1.55 16.45 6.78
C ALA A 38 0.63 16.37 5.55
N GLN A 39 0.11 17.51 5.06
CA GLN A 39 -0.71 17.58 3.84
C GLN A 39 0.07 17.12 2.60
N GLU A 40 1.33 17.53 2.48
CA GLU A 40 2.19 17.14 1.36
C GLU A 40 2.45 15.63 1.36
N ILE A 41 2.80 15.06 2.52
CA ILE A 41 3.00 13.61 2.67
C ILE A 41 1.69 12.85 2.41
N ALA A 42 0.57 13.29 2.98
CA ALA A 42 -0.73 12.67 2.76
C ALA A 42 -1.10 12.63 1.27
N HIS A 43 -0.91 13.74 0.55
CA HIS A 43 -1.23 13.81 -0.86
C HIS A 43 -0.31 12.93 -1.71
N THR A 44 0.99 12.93 -1.44
CA THR A 44 1.97 12.19 -2.24
C THR A 44 2.03 10.70 -1.94
N SER A 45 1.82 10.31 -0.67
CA SER A 45 1.98 8.93 -0.20
C SER A 45 0.66 8.20 0.02
N VAL A 46 -0.48 8.88 0.23
CA VAL A 46 -1.75 8.19 0.50
C VAL A 46 -2.76 8.46 -0.62
N PHE A 47 -3.14 9.72 -0.81
CA PHE A 47 -4.21 10.07 -1.76
C PHE A 47 -3.83 9.84 -3.22
N ALA A 48 -2.55 10.02 -3.58
CA ALA A 48 -2.07 9.67 -4.91
C ALA A 48 -2.18 8.16 -5.23
N GLN A 49 -2.30 7.31 -4.20
CA GLN A 49 -2.40 5.86 -4.36
C GLN A 49 -3.85 5.37 -4.43
N THR A 50 -4.85 6.19 -4.08
CA THR A 50 -6.28 5.82 -4.11
C THR A 50 -6.76 5.24 -5.46
N PRO A 51 -6.29 5.70 -6.65
CA PRO A 51 -6.66 5.07 -7.93
C PRO A 51 -6.32 3.59 -8.04
N LEU A 52 -5.38 3.07 -7.23
CA LEU A 52 -5.04 1.66 -7.16
C LEU A 52 -6.25 0.78 -6.82
N LEU A 53 -7.18 1.31 -6.01
CA LEU A 53 -8.38 0.58 -5.61
C LEU A 53 -9.29 0.32 -6.83
N ASP A 54 -9.45 1.32 -7.69
CA ASP A 54 -10.22 1.21 -8.93
C ASP A 54 -9.51 0.28 -9.93
N GLU A 55 -8.18 0.37 -10.03
CA GLU A 55 -7.39 -0.56 -10.86
C GLU A 55 -7.59 -2.01 -10.43
N LEU A 56 -7.58 -2.28 -9.12
CA LEU A 56 -7.74 -3.63 -8.59
C LEU A 56 -9.17 -4.14 -8.83
N ASN A 57 -10.19 -3.29 -8.68
CA ASN A 57 -11.57 -3.62 -9.06
C ASN A 57 -11.67 -3.98 -10.55
N HIS A 58 -10.97 -3.24 -11.42
CA HIS A 58 -10.95 -3.56 -12.84
C HIS A 58 -10.24 -4.89 -13.15
N VAL A 59 -9.20 -5.25 -12.39
CA VAL A 59 -8.59 -6.58 -12.47
C VAL A 59 -9.57 -7.67 -12.05
N PHE A 60 -10.37 -7.44 -11.01
CA PHE A 60 -11.41 -8.37 -10.57
C PHE A 60 -12.51 -8.56 -11.62
N GLU A 61 -12.98 -7.49 -12.26
CA GLU A 61 -13.93 -7.58 -13.38
C GLU A 61 -13.37 -8.42 -14.54
N ARG A 62 -12.07 -8.26 -14.84
CA ARG A 62 -11.39 -9.06 -15.87
C ARG A 62 -11.28 -10.54 -15.49
N LEU A 63 -11.03 -10.84 -14.23
CA LEU A 63 -11.01 -12.21 -13.71
C LEU A 63 -12.39 -12.86 -13.78
N GLN A 64 -13.44 -12.11 -13.43
CA GLN A 64 -14.84 -12.59 -13.48
C GLN A 64 -15.31 -12.83 -14.91
N SER A 65 -14.87 -12.01 -15.87
CA SER A 65 -15.20 -12.21 -17.29
C SER A 65 -14.36 -13.28 -18.00
N SER A 66 -13.31 -13.79 -17.33
CA SER A 66 -12.42 -14.80 -17.90
C SER A 66 -12.87 -16.22 -17.55
N ALA A 67 -13.63 -16.84 -18.45
CA ALA A 67 -14.09 -18.22 -18.28
C ALA A 67 -12.92 -19.23 -18.29
N VAL A 68 -13.03 -20.23 -17.42
CA VAL A 68 -12.07 -21.33 -17.31
C VAL A 68 -12.51 -22.50 -18.17
N ASP A 69 -11.57 -23.10 -18.91
CA ASP A 69 -11.85 -24.29 -19.71
C ASP A 69 -12.29 -25.45 -18.77
N PRO A 70 -13.49 -26.03 -18.95
CA PRO A 70 -13.97 -27.13 -18.11
C PRO A 70 -13.00 -28.32 -18.01
N SER A 71 -12.20 -28.56 -19.06
CA SER A 71 -11.20 -29.63 -19.05
C SER A 71 -10.07 -29.41 -18.04
N MET A 72 -9.84 -28.16 -17.62
CA MET A 72 -8.84 -27.81 -16.61
C MET A 72 -9.39 -27.89 -15.17
N VAL A 73 -10.71 -27.94 -15.01
CA VAL A 73 -11.40 -27.90 -13.71
C VAL A 73 -12.31 -29.11 -13.48
N GLY A 74 -11.86 -30.29 -13.93
CA GLY A 74 -12.58 -31.54 -13.67
C GLY A 74 -13.97 -31.64 -14.32
N GLY A 75 -14.25 -30.82 -15.33
CA GLY A 75 -15.53 -30.78 -16.04
C GLY A 75 -16.56 -29.80 -15.47
N GLU A 76 -16.20 -29.01 -14.44
CA GLU A 76 -17.07 -27.97 -13.91
C GLU A 76 -17.33 -26.88 -14.98
N GLN A 77 -18.59 -26.49 -15.12
CA GLN A 77 -19.02 -25.43 -16.05
C GLN A 77 -19.14 -24.09 -15.33
N ASP A 78 -19.12 -23.01 -16.11
CA ASP A 78 -19.34 -21.63 -15.65
C ASP A 78 -18.33 -21.12 -14.61
N LYS A 79 -17.19 -21.81 -14.43
CA LYS A 79 -16.07 -21.33 -13.63
C LYS A 79 -15.34 -20.20 -14.34
N THR A 80 -14.91 -19.23 -13.56
CA THR A 80 -14.14 -18.06 -13.96
C THR A 80 -12.82 -18.05 -13.21
N LEU A 81 -11.85 -17.27 -13.67
CA LEU A 81 -10.59 -17.12 -12.92
C LEU A 81 -10.79 -16.50 -11.55
N PHE A 82 -11.86 -15.74 -11.36
CA PHE A 82 -12.22 -15.13 -10.09
C PHE A 82 -12.57 -16.16 -9.01
N ASP A 83 -13.10 -17.34 -9.39
CA ASP A 83 -13.42 -18.42 -8.44
C ASP A 83 -12.19 -19.02 -7.75
N PHE A 84 -10.98 -18.71 -8.25
CA PHE A 84 -9.69 -19.16 -7.72
C PHE A 84 -8.96 -18.07 -6.93
N VAL A 85 -9.64 -16.95 -6.67
CA VAL A 85 -9.09 -15.79 -6.00
C VAL A 85 -9.78 -15.59 -4.65
N ASP A 86 -9.00 -15.27 -3.61
CA ASP A 86 -9.51 -14.86 -2.30
C ASP A 86 -9.97 -13.40 -2.34
N ALA A 87 -11.12 -13.15 -2.95
CA ALA A 87 -11.65 -11.81 -3.11
C ALA A 87 -12.09 -11.17 -1.79
N GLU A 88 -12.48 -11.96 -0.80
CA GLU A 88 -12.93 -11.46 0.52
C GLU A 88 -11.77 -10.79 1.25
N THR A 89 -10.61 -11.44 1.29
CA THR A 89 -9.40 -10.86 1.92
C THR A 89 -8.99 -9.56 1.22
N VAL A 90 -9.01 -9.54 -0.12
CA VAL A 90 -8.61 -8.34 -0.88
C VAL A 90 -9.60 -7.19 -0.69
N GLN A 91 -10.91 -7.47 -0.66
CA GLN A 91 -11.93 -6.46 -0.37
C GLN A 91 -11.78 -5.90 1.04
N SER A 92 -11.43 -6.73 2.03
CA SER A 92 -11.12 -6.26 3.39
C SER A 92 -9.95 -5.27 3.37
N LEU A 93 -8.86 -5.58 2.67
CA LEU A 93 -7.70 -4.69 2.56
C LEU A 93 -8.04 -3.38 1.83
N GLN A 94 -8.88 -3.43 0.79
CA GLN A 94 -9.37 -2.21 0.11
C GLN A 94 -10.21 -1.35 1.05
N GLN A 95 -11.06 -1.96 1.87
CA GLN A 95 -11.87 -1.26 2.86
C GLN A 95 -11.00 -0.61 3.93
N ASP A 96 -10.03 -1.35 4.47
CA ASP A 96 -9.06 -0.83 5.43
C ASP A 96 -8.32 0.39 4.84
N ALA A 97 -7.95 0.36 3.55
CA ALA A 97 -7.25 1.46 2.89
C ALA A 97 -8.11 2.71 2.75
N LEU A 98 -9.41 2.54 2.47
CA LEU A 98 -10.37 3.62 2.42
C LEU A 98 -10.60 4.23 3.82
N GLU A 99 -10.69 3.40 4.85
CA GLU A 99 -10.85 3.85 6.23
C GLU A 99 -9.64 4.65 6.70
N GLN A 100 -8.43 4.16 6.44
CA GLN A 100 -7.18 4.85 6.75
C GLN A 100 -7.07 6.21 6.02
N ALA A 101 -7.42 6.26 4.73
CA ALA A 101 -7.43 7.50 3.97
C ALA A 101 -8.44 8.52 4.54
N LYS A 102 -9.62 8.04 4.95
CA LYS A 102 -10.66 8.88 5.55
C LYS A 102 -10.26 9.39 6.94
N GLU A 103 -9.72 8.54 7.79
CA GLU A 103 -9.22 8.93 9.11
C GLU A 103 -8.14 10.01 8.98
N LEU A 104 -7.21 9.85 8.03
CA LEU A 104 -6.20 10.86 7.73
C LEU A 104 -6.82 12.20 7.28
N GLU A 105 -7.85 12.18 6.43
CA GLU A 105 -8.56 13.38 6.00
C GLU A 105 -9.22 14.10 7.19
N GLU A 106 -9.85 13.34 8.11
CA GLU A 106 -10.46 13.87 9.33
C GLU A 106 -9.42 14.51 10.27
N LEU A 107 -8.25 13.87 10.43
CA LEU A 107 -7.14 14.41 11.22
C LEU A 107 -6.56 15.71 10.62
N LEU A 108 -6.39 15.76 9.30
CA LEU A 108 -5.96 16.96 8.59
C LEU A 108 -6.97 18.10 8.76
N ALA A 109 -8.26 17.81 8.59
CA ALA A 109 -9.33 18.79 8.77
C ALA A 109 -9.39 19.34 10.20
N ALA A 110 -9.23 18.47 11.21
CA ALA A 110 -9.20 18.88 12.62
C ALA A 110 -7.99 19.77 12.92
N HIS A 111 -6.81 19.43 12.39
CA HIS A 111 -5.59 20.23 12.54
C HIS A 111 -5.73 21.59 11.85
N GLU A 112 -6.26 21.64 10.61
CA GLU A 112 -6.53 22.87 9.88
C GLU A 112 -7.53 23.77 10.62
N HIS A 113 -8.60 23.17 11.15
CA HIS A 113 -9.58 23.89 11.96
C HIS A 113 -8.92 24.54 13.17
N ALA A 114 -8.12 23.79 13.94
CA ALA A 114 -7.39 24.32 15.08
C ALA A 114 -6.48 25.50 14.68
N ILE A 115 -5.73 25.38 13.58
CA ILE A 115 -4.87 26.47 13.06
C ILE A 115 -5.68 27.70 12.65
N THR A 116 -6.86 27.52 12.05
CA THR A 116 -7.72 28.64 11.66
C THR A 116 -8.23 29.38 12.90
N ARG A 117 -8.62 28.65 13.94
CA ARG A 117 -9.08 29.24 15.21
C ARG A 117 -7.95 29.96 15.94
N ILE A 118 -6.76 29.36 16.04
CA ILE A 118 -5.57 30.01 16.60
C ILE A 118 -5.20 31.26 15.80
N THR A 119 -5.28 31.20 14.46
CA THR A 119 -5.02 32.36 13.60
C THR A 119 -5.98 33.51 13.88
N ALA A 120 -7.26 33.23 14.12
CA ALA A 120 -8.24 34.26 14.49
C ALA A 120 -7.91 34.91 15.84
N ILE A 121 -7.52 34.11 16.84
CA ILE A 121 -7.09 34.61 18.16
C ILE A 121 -5.80 35.43 18.05
N TYR A 122 -4.82 34.96 17.26
CA TYR A 122 -3.59 35.71 17.02
C TYR A 122 -3.86 37.05 16.33
N LYS A 123 -4.76 37.09 15.35
CA LYS A 123 -5.20 38.36 14.74
C LYS A 123 -5.82 39.29 15.77
N PHE A 124 -6.66 38.77 16.68
CA PHE A 124 -7.17 39.55 17.80
C PHE A 124 -6.04 40.13 18.66
N PHE A 125 -5.02 39.34 19.01
CA PHE A 125 -3.86 39.82 19.80
C PHE A 125 -3.14 40.99 19.12
N ARG A 126 -3.03 40.96 17.79
CA ARG A 126 -2.40 42.02 17.00
C ARG A 126 -3.21 43.32 16.92
N THR A 127 -4.53 43.27 17.14
CA THR A 127 -5.36 44.49 17.15
C THR A 127 -4.95 45.48 18.24
N PHE A 128 -4.41 44.99 19.36
CA PHE A 128 -3.89 45.86 20.41
C PHE A 128 -2.64 46.62 19.97
N ASP A 129 -1.67 45.92 19.39
CA ASP A 129 -0.46 46.53 18.83
C ASP A 129 -0.81 47.56 17.74
N ASP A 130 -1.76 47.22 16.86
CA ASP A 130 -2.18 48.08 15.76
C ASP A 130 -2.90 49.35 16.26
N ALA A 131 -3.71 49.24 17.32
CA ALA A 131 -4.49 50.36 17.87
C ALA A 131 -3.70 51.24 18.84
N TYR A 132 -2.79 50.65 19.64
CA TYR A 132 -2.15 51.34 20.77
C TYR A 132 -0.62 51.29 20.74
N GLY A 133 0.01 50.69 19.72
CA GLY A 133 1.46 50.54 19.64
C GLY A 133 2.21 51.88 19.57
N SER A 134 1.67 52.89 18.88
CA SER A 134 2.23 54.25 18.86
C SER A 134 2.17 54.91 20.24
N ASP A 135 1.04 54.76 20.92
CA ASP A 135 0.74 55.41 22.20
C ASP A 135 1.54 54.76 23.33
N THR A 136 1.69 53.44 23.29
CA THR A 136 2.55 52.68 24.21
C THR A 136 3.99 53.16 24.12
N ASN A 137 4.54 53.28 22.90
CA ASN A 137 5.90 53.75 22.69
C ASN A 137 6.08 55.23 23.10
N ALA A 138 5.07 56.06 22.86
CA ALA A 138 5.12 57.50 23.15
C ALA A 138 4.89 57.85 24.64
N LEU A 139 4.16 57.03 25.39
CA LEU A 139 3.76 57.32 26.78
C LEU A 139 4.47 56.48 27.83
N VAL A 140 4.91 55.26 27.48
CA VAL A 140 5.39 54.26 28.46
C VAL A 140 6.68 53.55 28.00
N GLY A 141 7.19 53.88 26.81
CA GLY A 141 8.40 53.27 26.23
C GLY A 141 9.66 53.41 27.10
N GLU A 142 10.60 52.48 26.94
CA GLU A 142 11.82 52.35 27.76
C GLU A 142 12.69 53.63 27.81
N GLN A 143 12.58 54.50 26.80
CA GLN A 143 13.32 55.77 26.72
C GLN A 143 12.78 56.89 27.63
N GLN A 144 11.62 56.72 28.27
CA GLN A 144 11.01 57.75 29.16
C GLN A 144 11.23 57.52 30.66
N CYS A 145 12.04 56.52 31.06
CA CYS A 145 12.26 56.17 32.47
C CYS A 145 12.83 57.30 33.37
N ASP A 146 13.33 58.41 32.83
CA ASP A 146 13.97 59.50 33.60
C ASP A 146 13.27 60.87 33.53
N VAL A 147 12.13 61.01 32.82
CA VAL A 147 11.43 62.30 32.70
C VAL A 147 10.22 62.33 33.62
N MET A 148 10.16 63.30 34.55
CA MET A 148 8.98 63.53 35.40
C MET A 148 7.73 63.64 34.52
N ILE A 149 6.80 62.69 34.67
CA ILE A 149 5.52 62.70 33.97
C ILE A 149 4.79 63.98 34.40
N THR A 150 4.63 64.91 33.46
CA THR A 150 3.89 66.16 33.69
C THR A 150 2.40 65.86 33.87
N ASP A 151 1.70 66.69 34.64
CA ASP A 151 0.27 66.51 34.99
C ASP A 151 -0.65 66.34 33.76
N ASP A 152 -0.24 66.90 32.62
CA ASP A 152 -0.94 66.81 31.32
C ASP A 152 -0.92 65.39 30.68
N LYS A 153 -0.02 64.50 31.13
CA LYS A 153 0.12 63.13 30.61
C LYS A 153 -0.61 62.08 31.45
N VAL A 154 -1.19 62.44 32.59
CA VAL A 154 -1.86 61.50 33.51
C VAL A 154 -3.08 60.87 32.86
N GLY A 155 -3.96 61.68 32.25
CA GLY A 155 -5.20 61.20 31.63
C GLY A 155 -5.00 60.25 30.44
N PRO A 156 -4.08 60.51 29.50
CA PRO A 156 -3.74 59.57 28.44
C PRO A 156 -3.19 58.22 28.94
N VAL A 157 -2.35 58.23 29.98
CA VAL A 157 -1.79 56.99 30.56
C VAL A 157 -2.87 56.16 31.24
N GLU A 158 -3.80 56.79 31.97
CA GLU A 158 -4.94 56.10 32.59
C GLU A 158 -5.86 55.43 31.55
N LYS A 159 -6.17 56.13 30.44
CA LYS A 159 -6.96 55.54 29.34
C LYS A 159 -6.26 54.35 28.68
N LEU A 160 -4.94 54.45 28.48
CA LEU A 160 -4.15 53.36 27.93
C LEU A 160 -4.11 52.17 28.90
N TYR A 161 -3.97 52.43 30.20
CA TYR A 161 -4.04 51.40 31.24
C TYR A 161 -5.39 50.66 31.19
N ASP A 162 -6.50 51.39 31.19
CA ASP A 162 -7.84 50.79 31.13
C ASP A 162 -8.03 49.96 29.86
N ALA A 163 -7.58 50.46 28.72
CA ALA A 163 -7.61 49.72 27.45
C ALA A 163 -6.76 48.44 27.53
N ALA A 164 -5.55 48.52 28.07
CA ALA A 164 -4.65 47.38 28.22
C ALA A 164 -5.21 46.32 29.19
N VAL A 165 -5.79 46.74 30.31
CA VAL A 165 -6.40 45.81 31.28
C VAL A 165 -7.64 45.14 30.69
N ASN A 166 -8.53 45.89 30.03
CA ASN A 166 -9.70 45.30 29.38
C ASN A 166 -9.28 44.29 28.29
N PHE A 167 -8.29 44.65 27.47
CA PHE A 167 -7.74 43.75 26.47
C PHE A 167 -7.10 42.50 27.09
N PHE A 168 -6.36 42.66 28.18
CA PHE A 168 -5.75 41.55 28.92
C PHE A 168 -6.80 40.57 29.44
N VAL A 169 -7.95 41.05 29.94
CA VAL A 169 -9.05 40.18 30.38
C VAL A 169 -9.61 39.36 29.22
N ASP A 170 -9.82 39.97 28.06
CA ASP A 170 -10.29 39.26 26.86
C ASP A 170 -9.24 38.23 26.36
N MET A 171 -7.96 38.59 26.43
CA MET A 171 -6.84 37.71 26.11
C MET A 171 -6.82 36.46 27.02
N GLU A 172 -7.02 36.62 28.33
CA GLU A 172 -7.10 35.49 29.27
C GLU A 172 -8.29 34.57 28.99
N GLN A 173 -9.40 35.09 28.45
CA GLN A 173 -10.50 34.24 27.99
C GLN A 173 -10.11 33.41 26.77
N CYS A 174 -9.26 33.93 25.89
CA CYS A 174 -8.73 33.19 24.74
C CYS A 174 -7.79 32.05 25.13
N ASP A 175 -7.06 32.15 26.25
CA ASP A 175 -6.04 31.17 26.65
C ASP A 175 -6.63 29.76 26.83
N ARG A 176 -7.85 29.63 27.34
CA ARG A 176 -8.52 28.33 27.47
C ARG A 176 -8.75 27.67 26.10
N PHE A 177 -9.14 28.45 25.10
CA PHE A 177 -9.34 27.96 23.74
C PHE A 177 -8.00 27.64 23.07
N LEU A 178 -7.00 28.50 23.24
CA LEU A 178 -5.64 28.25 22.73
C LEU A 178 -5.08 26.94 23.26
N LEU A 179 -5.20 26.69 24.57
CA LEU A 179 -4.77 25.45 25.19
C LEU A 179 -5.47 24.25 24.53
N GLN A 180 -6.79 24.30 24.38
CA GLN A 180 -7.54 23.22 23.73
C GLN A 180 -7.05 22.95 22.30
N TYR A 181 -6.90 24.00 21.48
CA TYR A 181 -6.46 23.84 20.09
C TYR A 181 -5.02 23.34 19.99
N PHE A 182 -4.09 23.82 20.83
CA PHE A 182 -2.73 23.33 20.84
C PHE A 182 -2.63 21.90 21.37
N THR A 183 -3.44 21.51 22.35
CA THR A 183 -3.56 20.11 22.78
C THR A 183 -4.02 19.25 21.61
N THR A 184 -5.08 19.63 20.89
CA THR A 184 -5.53 18.91 19.69
C THR A 184 -4.42 18.76 18.66
N ILE A 185 -3.66 19.81 18.35
CA ILE A 185 -2.55 19.75 17.39
C ILE A 185 -1.44 18.81 17.88
N ASN A 186 -1.07 18.92 19.15
CA ASN A 186 0.00 18.09 19.75
C ASN A 186 -0.41 16.63 19.87
N ASP A 187 -1.69 16.35 20.07
CA ASP A 187 -2.23 14.99 20.09
C ASP A 187 -2.24 14.43 18.67
N ILE A 188 -2.72 15.17 17.67
CA ILE A 188 -2.79 14.72 16.27
C ILE A 188 -1.41 14.45 15.67
N TYR A 189 -0.41 15.30 15.97
CA TYR A 189 0.85 15.27 15.23
C TYR A 189 1.62 13.93 15.27
N PRO A 190 1.78 13.26 16.42
CA PRO A 190 2.36 11.91 16.48
C PRO A 190 1.58 10.85 15.71
N TYR A 191 0.24 10.98 15.58
CA TYR A 191 -0.56 10.01 14.84
C TYR A 191 -0.29 10.04 13.33
N TYR A 192 0.18 11.16 12.78
CA TYR A 192 0.54 11.22 11.36
C TYR A 192 1.61 10.19 10.98
N GLU A 193 2.66 10.04 11.80
CA GLU A 193 3.73 9.10 11.47
C GLU A 193 3.23 7.65 11.44
N VAL A 194 2.34 7.31 12.38
CA VAL A 194 1.73 5.98 12.47
C VAL A 194 0.82 5.72 11.26
N ILE A 195 -0.13 6.63 11.01
CA ILE A 195 -1.12 6.44 9.94
C ILE A 195 -0.46 6.44 8.56
N PHE A 196 0.59 7.24 8.34
CA PHE A 196 1.36 7.22 7.09
C PHE A 196 2.09 5.90 6.88
N ALA A 197 2.70 5.34 7.93
CA ALA A 197 3.38 4.06 7.84
C ALA A 197 2.41 2.91 7.56
N GLU A 198 1.28 2.89 8.26
CA GLU A 198 0.23 1.87 8.10
C GLU A 198 -0.41 1.95 6.70
N ALA A 199 -0.80 3.15 6.25
CA ALA A 199 -1.35 3.35 4.91
C ALA A 199 -0.35 2.94 3.83
N GLN A 200 0.93 3.30 3.97
CA GLN A 200 1.97 2.92 3.00
C GLN A 200 2.10 1.41 2.87
N LEU A 201 2.19 0.68 3.98
CA LEU A 201 2.27 -0.79 3.98
C LEU A 201 1.05 -1.41 3.30
N LEU A 202 -0.13 -0.88 3.59
CA LEU A 202 -1.39 -1.39 3.04
C LEU A 202 -1.48 -1.17 1.53
N PHE A 203 -1.15 0.02 1.04
CA PHE A 203 -1.13 0.28 -0.41
C PHE A 203 -0.03 -0.49 -1.14
N ASP A 204 1.11 -0.75 -0.49
CA ASP A 204 2.16 -1.60 -1.06
C ASP A 204 1.70 -3.07 -1.21
N GLU A 205 0.95 -3.59 -0.24
CA GLU A 205 0.34 -4.92 -0.32
C GLU A 205 -0.71 -4.99 -1.43
N LEU A 206 -1.63 -4.02 -1.48
CA LEU A 206 -2.63 -3.92 -2.54
C LEU A 206 -1.99 -3.82 -3.94
N ARG A 207 -0.87 -3.12 -4.06
CA ARG A 207 -0.12 -3.03 -5.33
C ARG A 207 0.45 -4.38 -5.72
N SER A 208 1.05 -5.08 -4.77
CA SER A 208 1.59 -6.42 -4.97
C SER A 208 0.50 -7.40 -5.41
N LEU A 209 -0.68 -7.32 -4.81
CA LEU A 209 -1.85 -8.13 -5.17
C LEU A 209 -2.37 -7.81 -6.58
N ARG A 210 -2.49 -6.54 -6.94
CA ARG A 210 -2.86 -6.12 -8.31
C ARG A 210 -1.89 -6.73 -9.33
N ASP A 211 -0.60 -6.58 -9.10
CA ASP A 211 0.44 -7.07 -10.01
C ASP A 211 0.43 -8.59 -10.11
N PHE A 212 0.23 -9.28 -8.99
CA PHE A 212 0.05 -10.72 -8.94
C PHE A 212 -1.16 -11.17 -9.79
N TYR A 213 -2.32 -10.54 -9.65
CA TYR A 213 -3.51 -10.93 -10.40
C TYR A 213 -3.44 -10.57 -11.90
N LEU A 214 -2.77 -9.47 -12.25
CA LEU A 214 -2.45 -9.17 -13.65
C LEU A 214 -1.55 -10.25 -14.25
N GLN A 215 -0.53 -10.68 -13.51
CA GLN A 215 0.35 -11.76 -13.95
C GLN A 215 -0.38 -13.10 -14.03
N PHE A 216 -1.28 -13.39 -13.08
CA PHE A 216 -2.14 -14.57 -13.12
C PHE A 216 -2.98 -14.63 -14.39
N LEU A 217 -3.65 -13.52 -14.75
CA LEU A 217 -4.40 -13.39 -16.01
C LEU A 217 -3.50 -13.68 -17.23
N ALA A 218 -2.33 -13.04 -17.31
CA ALA A 218 -1.40 -13.23 -18.42
C ALA A 218 -0.88 -14.67 -18.52
N SER A 219 -0.54 -15.27 -17.37
CA SER A 219 -0.09 -16.66 -17.30
C SER A 219 -1.19 -17.63 -17.71
N TYR A 220 -2.45 -17.40 -17.32
CA TYR A 220 -3.56 -18.26 -17.72
C TYR A 220 -3.75 -18.30 -19.25
N GLN A 221 -3.59 -17.16 -19.94
CA GLN A 221 -3.68 -17.11 -21.41
C GLN A 221 -2.66 -18.01 -22.11
N SER A 222 -1.52 -18.31 -21.47
CA SER A 222 -0.50 -19.21 -22.00
C SER A 222 -0.81 -20.71 -21.78
N VAL A 223 -1.70 -21.04 -20.85
CA VAL A 223 -1.97 -22.43 -20.43
C VAL A 223 -2.55 -23.24 -21.58
N SER A 224 -3.50 -22.69 -22.33
CA SER A 224 -4.13 -23.41 -23.45
C SER A 224 -3.11 -23.83 -24.52
N ALA A 225 -2.15 -22.96 -24.84
CA ALA A 225 -1.08 -23.27 -25.79
C ALA A 225 -0.15 -24.37 -25.25
N GLU A 226 0.18 -24.34 -23.96
CA GLU A 226 0.98 -25.37 -23.30
C GLU A 226 0.26 -26.72 -23.24
N LEU A 227 -1.04 -26.75 -22.92
CA LEU A 227 -1.82 -27.98 -22.94
C LEU A 227 -1.92 -28.59 -24.34
N LEU A 228 -2.14 -27.76 -25.36
CA LEU A 228 -2.12 -28.21 -26.75
C LEU A 228 -0.76 -28.80 -27.14
N ARG A 229 0.34 -28.14 -26.74
CA ARG A 229 1.70 -28.62 -26.98
C ARG A 229 1.92 -30.01 -26.37
N ARG A 230 1.48 -30.21 -25.13
CA ARG A 230 1.56 -31.53 -24.44
C ARG A 230 0.73 -32.58 -25.17
N LYS A 231 -0.53 -32.28 -25.52
CA LYS A 231 -1.39 -33.20 -26.27
C LYS A 231 -0.79 -33.61 -27.62
N LEU A 232 -0.18 -32.68 -28.34
CA LEU A 232 0.49 -32.96 -29.62
C LEU A 232 1.74 -33.83 -29.42
N TYR A 233 2.50 -33.61 -28.35
CA TYR A 233 3.62 -34.47 -27.99
C TYR A 233 3.14 -35.89 -27.68
N ASP A 234 2.14 -36.05 -26.82
CA ASP A 234 1.60 -37.35 -26.43
C ASP A 234 1.07 -38.13 -27.63
N SER A 235 0.37 -37.45 -28.56
CA SER A 235 -0.11 -38.04 -29.81
C SER A 235 1.04 -38.51 -30.69
N LYS A 236 2.12 -37.72 -30.83
CA LYS A 236 3.30 -38.10 -31.63
C LYS A 236 4.04 -39.28 -31.04
N VAL A 237 4.21 -39.29 -29.71
CA VAL A 237 4.86 -40.41 -29.00
C VAL A 237 4.03 -41.68 -29.15
N SER A 238 2.71 -41.59 -28.96
CA SER A 238 1.79 -42.72 -29.12
C SER A 238 1.85 -43.30 -30.53
N GLN A 239 1.84 -42.44 -31.56
CA GLN A 239 1.98 -42.87 -32.96
C GLN A 239 3.32 -43.57 -33.19
N LEU A 240 4.43 -43.03 -32.69
CA LEU A 240 5.76 -43.63 -32.85
C LEU A 240 5.85 -45.00 -32.16
N VAL A 241 5.25 -45.15 -30.98
CA VAL A 241 5.19 -46.43 -30.25
C VAL A 241 4.39 -47.45 -31.04
N GLU A 242 3.23 -47.07 -31.59
CA GLU A 242 2.40 -47.95 -32.41
C GLU A 242 3.12 -48.40 -33.70
N GLU A 243 3.75 -47.45 -34.41
CA GLU A 243 4.55 -47.74 -35.60
C GLU A 243 5.72 -48.69 -35.30
N THR A 244 6.42 -48.45 -34.18
CA THR A 244 7.56 -49.27 -33.77
C THR A 244 7.11 -50.66 -33.34
N THR A 245 6.01 -50.77 -32.60
CA THR A 245 5.41 -52.05 -32.19
C THR A 245 5.00 -52.87 -33.42
N THR A 246 4.39 -52.22 -34.42
CA THR A 246 4.01 -52.86 -35.69
C THR A 246 5.24 -53.34 -36.47
N LYS A 247 6.31 -52.53 -36.53
CA LYS A 247 7.57 -52.92 -37.18
C LYS A 247 8.25 -54.11 -36.48
N LEU A 248 8.28 -54.11 -35.15
CA LEU A 248 8.84 -55.22 -34.36
C LEU A 248 8.05 -56.53 -34.59
N ALA A 249 6.72 -56.45 -34.61
CA ALA A 249 5.86 -57.59 -34.91
C ALA A 249 6.11 -58.15 -36.32
N ALA A 250 6.23 -57.28 -37.32
CA ALA A 250 6.52 -57.67 -38.69
C ALA A 250 7.90 -58.36 -38.83
N LEU A 251 8.94 -57.84 -38.17
CA LEU A 251 10.27 -58.46 -38.14
C LEU A 251 10.25 -59.83 -37.46
N ALA A 252 9.55 -59.96 -36.33
CA ALA A 252 9.40 -61.25 -35.64
C ALA A 252 8.67 -62.29 -36.50
N GLN A 253 7.61 -61.88 -37.21
CA GLN A 253 6.89 -62.75 -38.14
C GLN A 253 7.76 -63.16 -39.34
N HIS A 254 8.55 -62.24 -39.89
CA HIS A 254 9.47 -62.54 -40.98
C HIS A 254 10.56 -63.54 -40.57
N GLU A 255 11.21 -63.34 -39.42
CA GLU A 255 12.21 -64.27 -38.88
C GLU A 255 11.61 -65.65 -38.62
N LEU A 256 10.40 -65.72 -38.05
CA LEU A 256 9.70 -66.98 -37.85
C LEU A 256 9.43 -67.70 -39.19
N ALA A 257 8.98 -66.96 -40.21
CA ALA A 257 8.75 -67.51 -41.54
C ALA A 257 10.04 -68.06 -42.17
N MET A 258 11.15 -67.31 -42.09
CA MET A 258 12.47 -67.74 -42.58
C MET A 258 12.97 -68.99 -41.85
N ARG A 259 12.79 -69.07 -40.53
CA ARG A 259 13.13 -70.27 -39.74
C ARG A 259 12.29 -71.48 -40.12
N ASN A 260 10.99 -71.29 -40.36
CA ASN A 260 10.10 -72.37 -40.79
C ASN A 260 10.54 -72.92 -42.15
N VAL A 261 10.79 -72.05 -43.14
CA VAL A 261 11.30 -72.45 -44.46
C VAL A 261 12.61 -73.23 -44.32
N PHE A 262 13.58 -72.70 -43.55
CA PHE A 262 14.84 -73.40 -43.32
C PHE A 262 14.64 -74.79 -42.68
N CYS A 263 13.74 -74.89 -41.70
CA CYS A 263 13.46 -76.15 -41.03
C CYS A 263 12.79 -77.16 -41.97
N GLU A 264 11.83 -76.73 -42.78
CA GLU A 264 11.17 -77.58 -43.78
C GLU A 264 12.17 -78.15 -44.79
N GLU A 265 13.10 -77.32 -45.26
CA GLU A 265 14.08 -77.70 -46.29
C GLU A 265 15.23 -78.55 -45.74
N HIS A 266 15.73 -78.23 -44.54
CA HIS A 266 17.01 -78.73 -44.06
C HIS A 266 16.96 -79.53 -42.75
N ALA A 267 15.95 -79.36 -41.89
CA ALA A 267 15.99 -79.93 -40.53
C ALA A 267 16.09 -81.47 -40.52
N ARG A 268 15.48 -82.14 -41.50
CA ARG A 268 15.54 -83.62 -41.62
C ARG A 268 16.98 -84.17 -41.81
N PHE A 269 17.92 -83.33 -42.24
CA PHE A 269 19.31 -83.71 -42.48
C PHE A 269 20.25 -83.27 -41.35
N LEU A 270 19.74 -82.53 -40.35
CA LEU A 270 20.54 -81.97 -39.27
C LEU A 270 20.17 -82.64 -37.94
N PRO A 271 21.12 -83.26 -37.23
CA PRO A 271 20.86 -83.78 -35.89
C PRO A 271 20.56 -82.61 -34.95
N SER A 272 19.54 -82.77 -34.09
CA SER A 272 19.07 -81.73 -33.16
C SER A 272 20.16 -81.23 -32.19
N THR A 273 21.22 -82.00 -31.98
CA THR A 273 22.35 -81.65 -31.11
C THR A 273 23.35 -80.67 -31.74
N LEU A 274 23.28 -80.43 -33.06
CA LEU A 274 24.27 -79.60 -33.77
C LEU A 274 24.10 -78.10 -33.45
N CYS A 275 22.86 -77.64 -33.32
CA CYS A 275 22.53 -76.24 -33.00
C CYS A 275 21.14 -76.17 -32.34
N PRO A 276 21.07 -76.25 -31.00
CA PRO A 276 19.81 -76.21 -30.26
C PRO A 276 19.00 -74.92 -30.52
N GLN A 277 19.68 -73.82 -30.85
CA GLN A 277 19.06 -72.51 -31.07
C GLN A 277 18.13 -72.49 -32.30
N ILE A 278 18.29 -73.41 -33.26
CA ILE A 278 17.42 -73.51 -34.44
C ILE A 278 15.97 -73.83 -34.05
N GLN A 279 15.75 -74.52 -32.92
CA GLN A 279 14.41 -74.88 -32.45
C GLN A 279 13.77 -73.83 -31.54
N ASN A 280 14.53 -72.82 -31.11
CA ASN A 280 14.00 -71.78 -30.23
C ASN A 280 13.09 -70.83 -31.02
N ALA A 281 12.00 -70.38 -30.39
CA ALA A 281 11.22 -69.27 -30.91
C ALA A 281 12.08 -68.00 -31.02
N PRO A 282 11.80 -67.11 -31.99
CA PRO A 282 12.47 -65.81 -32.05
C PRO A 282 12.16 -65.00 -30.78
N GLY A 283 13.09 -64.11 -30.41
CA GLY A 283 12.88 -63.19 -29.29
C GLY A 283 11.72 -62.23 -29.57
N ILE A 284 10.90 -61.96 -28.56
CA ILE A 284 9.79 -61.00 -28.62
C ILE A 284 10.21 -59.74 -27.88
N PHE A 285 10.03 -58.58 -28.52
CA PHE A 285 10.31 -57.27 -27.94
C PHE A 285 9.00 -56.54 -27.67
N VAL A 286 8.87 -55.92 -26.50
CA VAL A 286 7.67 -55.17 -26.08
C VAL A 286 8.11 -53.80 -25.57
N ILE A 287 7.39 -52.76 -25.98
CA ILE A 287 7.58 -51.39 -25.47
C ILE A 287 6.65 -51.21 -24.26
N VAL A 288 7.20 -50.77 -23.13
CA VAL A 288 6.47 -50.58 -21.87
C VAL A 288 6.48 -49.10 -21.51
N HIS A 289 5.30 -48.54 -21.23
CA HIS A 289 5.19 -47.20 -20.65
C HIS A 289 5.48 -47.27 -19.15
N THR A 290 6.43 -46.48 -18.67
CA THR A 290 6.71 -46.33 -17.23
C THR A 290 6.36 -44.93 -16.80
N ASP A 291 5.38 -44.79 -15.91
CA ASP A 291 5.09 -43.51 -15.28
C ASP A 291 6.30 -43.11 -14.42
N GLY A 292 6.84 -41.91 -14.68
CA GLY A 292 8.13 -41.45 -14.13
C GLY A 292 8.21 -41.28 -12.61
N THR A 293 7.18 -41.66 -11.85
CA THR A 293 7.10 -41.52 -10.39
C THR A 293 7.95 -42.52 -9.61
N SER A 294 8.44 -43.60 -10.23
CA SER A 294 9.20 -44.65 -9.51
C SER A 294 10.73 -44.47 -9.51
N ALA A 295 11.29 -43.50 -10.25
CA ALA A 295 12.76 -43.38 -10.42
C ALA A 295 13.44 -42.37 -9.47
N ALA A 296 12.68 -41.61 -8.67
CA ALA A 296 13.25 -40.55 -7.82
C ALA A 296 13.71 -41.01 -6.41
N SER A 297 13.46 -42.26 -6.00
CA SER A 297 13.77 -42.72 -4.63
C SER A 297 15.13 -43.42 -4.44
N GLU A 298 15.95 -43.59 -5.49
CA GLU A 298 17.19 -44.40 -5.42
C GLU A 298 18.50 -43.62 -5.56
N LYS A 299 18.48 -42.28 -5.46
CA LYS A 299 19.71 -41.47 -5.41
C LYS A 299 19.72 -40.50 -4.25
N ALA A 300 19.75 -41.03 -3.04
CA ALA A 300 20.23 -40.34 -1.85
C ALA A 300 20.82 -41.35 -0.87
N GLN A 301 22.06 -41.77 -1.11
CA GLN A 301 23.01 -42.26 -0.11
C GLN A 301 24.40 -41.77 -0.49
#